data_AF-A0A4Y2R0C0-F1
#
_entry.id   AF-A0A4Y2R0C0-F1
#
_cell.length_a   1.000
_cell.length_b   1.000
_cell.length_c   1.000
_cell.angle_alpha   90.00
_cell.angle_beta   90.00
_cell.angle_gamma   90.00
#
_symmetry.space_group_name_H-M   'P 1'
#
loop_
_entity.id
_entity.type
_entity.pdbx_description
1 polymer ?
#
loop_
_entity_poly.entity_id
_entity_poly.type
_entity_poly.pdbx_seq_one_letter_code
_entity_poly.pdbx_strand_id
1 'polypeptide(L)'
;MEKFPEINEALIEWFESIRANNTPISGALIRQKAMEIENALGTKDFDASNGWLDKFRVRNNVVFRALCGEAADVDEKLWTGQY
;
A
#
# COMPACT_ATOMS: atom_id res chain seq x y z
N MET A 1 8.37 -12.25 -8.41
CA MET A 1 7.02 -12.79 -8.18
C MET A 1 6.31 -11.83 -7.24
N GLU A 2 5.16 -11.30 -7.67
CA GLU A 2 4.32 -10.49 -6.79
C GLU A 2 3.70 -11.42 -5.75
N LYS A 3 3.86 -11.07 -4.47
CA LYS A 3 3.48 -11.94 -3.36
C LYS A 3 1.95 -12.03 -3.21
N PHE A 4 1.21 -11.04 -3.71
CA PHE A 4 -0.24 -10.91 -3.61
C PHE A 4 -0.84 -10.22 -4.86
N PRO A 5 -0.93 -10.93 -6.01
CA PRO A 5 -1.45 -10.35 -7.25
C PRO A 5 -2.93 -9.97 -7.15
N GLU A 6 -3.74 -10.77 -6.43
CA GLU A 6 -5.19 -10.52 -6.25
C GLU A 6 -5.46 -9.22 -5.49
N ILE A 7 -4.68 -8.95 -4.43
CA ILE A 7 -4.81 -7.72 -3.64
C ILE A 7 -4.39 -6.51 -4.49
N ASN A 8 -3.28 -6.63 -5.23
CA ASN A 8 -2.82 -5.57 -6.12
C ASN A 8 -3.85 -5.28 -7.24
N GLU A 9 -4.42 -6.30 -7.86
CA GLU A 9 -5.40 -6.15 -8.95
C GLU A 9 -6.69 -5.47 -8.48
N ALA A 10 -7.31 -5.97 -7.41
CA ALA A 10 -8.51 -5.37 -6.83
C ALA A 10 -8.28 -3.93 -6.37
N LEU A 11 -7.09 -3.63 -5.87
CA LEU A 11 -6.72 -2.28 -5.44
C LEU A 11 -6.52 -1.33 -6.62
N ILE A 12 -5.96 -1.81 -7.74
CA ILE A 12 -5.82 -1.03 -8.98
C ILE A 12 -7.21 -0.71 -9.54
N GLU A 13 -8.10 -1.70 -9.63
CA GLU A 13 -9.47 -1.49 -10.12
C GLU A 13 -10.21 -0.43 -9.29
N TRP A 14 -10.11 -0.54 -7.97
CA TRP A 14 -10.64 0.46 -7.05
C TRP A 14 -9.97 1.83 -7.27
N PHE A 15 -8.65 1.87 -7.40
CA PHE A 15 -7.90 3.10 -7.61
C PHE A 15 -8.31 3.81 -8.91
N GLU A 16 -8.50 3.08 -10.01
CA GLU A 16 -8.98 3.62 -11.28
C GLU A 16 -10.40 4.20 -11.16
N SER A 17 -11.28 3.53 -10.40
CA SER A 17 -12.63 4.01 -10.10
C SER A 17 -12.60 5.35 -9.32
N ILE A 18 -11.74 5.48 -8.32
CA ILE A 18 -11.64 6.70 -7.52
C ILE A 18 -10.94 7.83 -8.29
N ARG A 19 -9.95 7.49 -9.13
CA ARG A 19 -9.28 8.46 -10.01
C ARG A 19 -10.27 9.11 -10.97
N ALA A 20 -11.23 8.36 -11.49
CA ALA A 20 -12.31 8.91 -12.32
C ALA A 20 -13.19 9.91 -11.53
N ASN A 21 -13.33 9.71 -10.22
CA ASN A 21 -14.11 10.55 -9.32
C ASN A 21 -13.35 11.79 -8.78
N ASN A 22 -12.14 12.09 -9.28
CA ASN A 22 -11.31 13.25 -8.88
C ASN A 22 -11.11 13.39 -7.35
N THR A 23 -11.23 12.29 -6.61
CA THR A 23 -11.09 12.33 -5.15
C THR A 23 -9.60 12.30 -4.80
N PRO A 24 -9.13 13.16 -3.88
CA PRO A 24 -7.75 13.09 -3.41
C PRO A 24 -7.52 11.77 -2.68
N ILE A 25 -6.64 10.93 -3.22
CA ILE A 25 -6.26 9.66 -2.62
C ILE A 25 -5.01 9.90 -1.75
N SER A 26 -5.11 9.54 -0.48
CA SER A 26 -3.99 9.58 0.47
C SER A 26 -3.39 8.18 0.64
N GLY A 27 -2.13 8.11 1.08
CA GLY A 27 -1.45 6.84 1.36
C GLY A 27 -2.21 5.99 2.38
N ALA A 28 -2.70 6.62 3.45
CA ALA A 28 -3.58 5.98 4.44
C ALA A 28 -4.83 5.33 3.85
N LEU A 29 -5.46 5.96 2.84
CA LEU A 29 -6.68 5.42 2.21
C LEU A 29 -6.36 4.16 1.39
N ILE A 30 -5.26 4.16 0.65
CA ILE A 30 -4.79 2.97 -0.08
C ILE A 30 -4.48 1.84 0.91
N ARG A 31 -3.82 2.17 2.02
CA ARG A 31 -3.48 1.22 3.08
C ARG A 31 -4.74 0.59 3.68
N GLN A 32 -5.74 1.41 4.03
CA GLN A 32 -7.03 0.93 4.51
C GLN A 32 -7.72 0.03 3.49
N LYS A 33 -7.78 0.44 2.21
CA LYS A 33 -8.44 -0.36 1.18
C LYS A 33 -7.74 -1.70 0.96
N ALA A 34 -6.41 -1.71 0.99
CA ALA A 34 -5.63 -2.93 0.85
C ALA A 34 -5.91 -3.92 2.00
N MET A 35 -6.06 -3.43 3.24
CA MET A 35 -6.47 -4.25 4.40
C MET A 35 -7.91 -4.75 4.28
N GLU A 36 -8.84 -3.95 3.73
CA GLU A 36 -10.21 -4.43 3.46
C GLU A 36 -10.22 -5.56 2.44
N ILE A 37 -9.44 -5.43 1.36
CA ILE A 37 -9.31 -6.44 0.30
C ILE A 37 -8.64 -7.70 0.84
N GLU A 38 -7.58 -7.56 1.64
CA GLU A 38 -6.94 -8.66 2.37
C GLU A 38 -7.96 -9.42 3.21
N ASN A 39 -8.72 -8.71 4.05
CA ASN A 39 -9.71 -9.33 4.93
C ASN A 39 -10.83 -10.02 4.14
N ALA A 40 -11.22 -9.47 3.00
CA ALA A 40 -12.20 -10.09 2.10
C ALA A 40 -11.67 -11.37 1.43
N LEU A 41 -10.38 -11.40 1.07
CA LEU A 41 -9.72 -12.57 0.48
C LEU A 41 -9.29 -13.60 1.54
N GLY A 42 -9.19 -13.20 2.81
CA GLY A 42 -8.71 -14.04 3.91
C GLY A 42 -7.18 -14.18 3.96
N THR A 43 -6.44 -13.29 3.32
CA THR A 43 -4.99 -13.39 3.10
C THR A 43 -4.19 -12.76 4.24
N LYS A 44 -4.13 -13.40 5.40
CA LYS A 44 -3.52 -12.85 6.63
C LYS A 44 -2.00 -12.57 6.57
N ASP A 45 -1.35 -12.89 5.46
CA ASP A 45 0.09 -12.68 5.24
C ASP A 45 0.39 -11.35 4.53
N PHE A 46 -0.65 -10.60 4.14
CA PHE A 46 -0.48 -9.32 3.48
C PHE A 46 -0.26 -8.21 4.52
N ASP A 47 0.97 -7.70 4.57
CA ASP A 47 1.24 -6.48 5.30
C ASP A 47 1.26 -5.30 4.32
N ALA A 48 0.39 -4.32 4.56
CA ALA A 48 0.37 -3.06 3.81
C ALA A 48 1.55 -2.16 4.26
N SER A 49 2.77 -2.67 4.31
CA SER A 49 3.94 -1.92 4.79
C SER A 49 4.19 -0.69 3.92
N ASN A 50 4.90 0.29 4.48
CA ASN A 50 5.38 1.45 3.71
C ASN A 50 6.18 1.04 2.46
N GLY A 51 6.94 -0.05 2.53
CA GLY A 51 7.69 -0.57 1.37
C GLY A 51 6.81 -1.17 0.26
N TRP A 52 5.66 -1.77 0.59
CA TRP A 52 4.70 -2.19 -0.42
C TRP A 52 3.97 -0.99 -1.01
N LEU A 53 3.57 -0.03 -0.17
CA LEU A 53 2.88 1.19 -0.60
C LEU A 53 3.75 2.04 -1.55
N ASP A 54 5.05 2.16 -1.27
CA ASP A 54 6.00 2.86 -2.14
C ASP A 54 6.12 2.19 -3.52
N LYS A 55 6.27 0.87 -3.55
CA LYS A 55 6.27 0.09 -4.80
C LYS A 55 4.97 0.24 -5.57
N PHE A 56 3.83 0.22 -4.88
CA PHE A 56 2.52 0.42 -5.48
C PHE A 56 2.40 1.81 -6.12
N ARG A 57 2.89 2.86 -5.44
CA ARG A 57 2.93 4.22 -6.00
C ARG A 57 3.79 4.32 -7.25
N VAL A 58 5.03 3.84 -7.17
CA VAL A 58 5.98 3.93 -8.28
C VAL A 58 5.43 3.21 -9.51
N ARG A 59 4.82 2.05 -9.33
CA ARG A 59 4.23 1.27 -10.41
C ARG A 59 3.01 1.92 -11.05
N ASN A 60 2.13 2.50 -10.24
CA ASN A 60 0.87 3.09 -10.70
C ASN A 60 0.96 4.61 -10.89
N ASN A 61 2.17 5.18 -10.83
CA ASN A 61 2.47 6.61 -10.90
C ASN A 61 1.57 7.46 -9.98
N VAL A 62 1.32 6.95 -8.76
CA VAL A 62 0.44 7.59 -7.77
C VAL A 62 1.24 8.58 -6.94
N VAL A 63 0.87 9.85 -7.06
CA VAL A 63 1.46 10.92 -6.26
C VAL A 63 0.55 11.18 -5.07
N PHE A 64 0.89 10.63 -3.91
CA PHE A 64 0.36 11.15 -2.66
C PHE A 64 1.03 12.50 -2.41
N ARG A 65 0.22 13.56 -2.34
CA ARG A 65 0.69 14.83 -1.80
C ARG A 65 0.84 14.59 -0.31
N ALA A 66 2.06 14.30 0.14
CA ALA A 66 2.33 14.10 1.56
C ALA A 66 1.90 15.37 2.31
N LEU A 67 0.78 15.29 3.04
CA LEU A 67 0.52 16.22 4.11
C LEU A 67 1.58 15.88 5.17
N CYS A 68 2.55 16.77 5.34
CA CYS A 68 3.66 16.66 6.27
C CYS A 68 3.17 16.09 7.62
N GLY A 69 3.49 14.83 7.93
CA GLY A 69 3.08 14.21 9.19
C GLY A 69 2.82 12.70 9.22
N GLU A 70 2.81 11.97 8.09
CA GLU A 70 2.68 10.50 8.13
C GLU A 70 3.99 9.88 8.66
N ALA A 71 4.01 9.66 9.97
CA ALA A 71 5.13 9.11 10.72
C ALA A 71 5.58 7.76 10.15
N ALA A 72 6.90 7.61 10.04
CA ALA A 72 7.56 6.38 9.66
C ALA A 72 7.26 5.29 10.69
N ASP A 73 6.39 4.36 10.33
CA ASP A 73 6.40 3.04 10.93
C ASP A 73 7.54 2.26 10.27
N VAL A 74 8.69 2.31 10.93
CA VAL A 74 9.90 1.58 10.57
C VAL A 74 9.70 0.17 11.10
N ASP A 75 9.45 -0.81 10.23
CA ASP A 75 9.60 -2.21 10.61
C ASP A 75 11.08 -2.46 10.88
N GLU A 76 11.40 -2.44 12.17
CA GLU A 76 12.67 -2.86 12.75
C GLU A 76 12.89 -4.35 12.43
N LYS A 77 13.67 -4.62 11.39
CA LYS A 77 14.41 -5.90 11.31
C LYS A 77 15.88 -5.67 11.60
N LEU A 78 16.18 -5.68 12.90
CA LEU A 78 17.48 -5.94 13.48
C LEU A 78 18.06 -7.24 12.88
N TRP A 79 19.08 -7.14 12.03
CA TRP A 79 20.11 -8.17 11.96
C TRP A 79 21.44 -7.53 12.33
N THR A 80 21.79 -7.67 13.60
CA THR A 80 23.15 -7.46 14.11
C THR A 80 24.07 -8.47 13.40
N GLY A 81 24.90 -7.97 12.49
CA GLY A 81 25.97 -8.74 11.86
C GLY A 81 27.27 -7.94 11.94
N GLN A 82 27.94 -8.02 13.09
CA GLN A 82 29.31 -7.55 13.28
C GLN A 82 30.24 -8.15 12.22
N TYR A 83 31.03 -7.28 11.59
CA TYR A 83 32.38 -7.55 11.11
C TYR A 83 33.26 -6.37 11.49
#